data_AF-K2N195-F1
#
_entry.id   AF-K2N195-F1
#
_cell.length_a   1.000
_cell.length_b   1.000
_cell.length_c   1.000
_cell.angle_alpha   90.00
_cell.angle_beta   90.00
_cell.angle_gamma   90.00
#
_symmetry.space_group_name_H-M   'P 1'
#
loop_
_entity.id
_entity.type
_entity.pdbx_description
1 polymer ?
#
loop_
_entity_poly.entity_id
_entity_poly.type
_entity_poly.pdbx_seq_one_letter_code
_entity_poly.pdbx_strand_id
1 'polypeptide(L)'
;MNFDPKYMTDTAWSVRVAAHEIAHALGFSQEKPDENRIEISGKLVRESERRMVAGDQVKAKAQAHFDCKTLESMELEDEDSASARDIPHWKERHARDELMAPTVGAGYYTALTMAVFADMGYYRVNWSMAEPMSWGNRSGCEFLQKKCNETNDFDTKYPHMFCDDNDNETLRCT
;
A
#
# COMPACT_ATOMS: atom_id res chain seq x y z
N MET A 1 1.94 15.43 14.58
CA MET A 1 3.07 14.50 14.63
C MET A 1 3.80 14.68 15.96
N ASN A 2 3.95 13.61 16.74
CA ASN A 2 4.67 13.59 18.01
C ASN A 2 5.42 12.26 18.11
N PHE A 3 6.74 12.30 18.29
CA PHE A 3 7.57 11.11 18.43
C PHE A 3 7.95 10.96 19.89
N ASP A 4 7.36 9.96 20.57
CA ASP A 4 7.71 9.66 21.95
C ASP A 4 9.12 9.02 21.99
N PRO A 5 10.11 9.68 22.64
CA PRO A 5 11.48 9.18 22.71
C PRO A 5 11.59 7.78 23.32
N LYS A 6 10.59 7.32 24.09
CA LYS A 6 10.56 5.98 24.67
C LYS A 6 10.48 4.87 23.61
N TYR A 7 9.85 5.14 22.47
CA TYR A 7 9.60 4.16 21.41
C TYR A 7 10.49 4.36 20.17
N MET A 8 11.24 5.46 20.13
CA MET A 8 12.15 5.77 19.03
C MET A 8 13.55 5.25 19.32
N THR A 9 14.13 4.58 18.32
CA THR A 9 15.49 4.03 18.36
C THR A 9 16.27 4.51 17.14
N ASP A 10 17.55 4.17 17.05
CA ASP A 10 18.39 4.41 15.87
C ASP A 10 18.20 3.35 14.76
N THR A 11 17.16 2.52 14.87
CA THR A 11 16.86 1.47 13.90
C THR A 11 16.24 2.02 12.61
N ALA A 12 16.41 1.28 11.51
CA ALA A 12 15.74 1.57 10.25
C ALA A 12 14.21 1.64 10.40
N TRP A 13 13.65 0.79 11.27
CA TRP A 13 12.22 0.76 11.56
C TRP A 13 11.72 2.12 12.10
N SER A 14 12.40 2.69 13.11
CA SER A 14 12.04 4.00 13.64
C SER A 14 12.13 5.12 12.59
N VAL A 15 13.10 5.03 11.67
CA VAL A 15 13.20 5.97 10.53
C VAL A 15 11.99 5.83 9.59
N ARG A 16 11.53 4.61 9.32
CA ARG A 16 10.35 4.38 8.46
C ARG A 16 9.06 4.84 9.11
N VAL A 17 8.89 4.61 10.41
CA VAL A 17 7.76 5.18 11.18
C VAL A 17 7.77 6.71 11.09
N ALA A 18 8.93 7.34 11.26
CA ALA A 18 9.02 8.79 11.13
C ALA A 18 8.65 9.29 9.73
N ALA A 19 9.13 8.61 8.67
CA ALA A 19 8.79 8.94 7.30
C ALA A 19 7.29 8.73 6.98
N HIS A 20 6.66 7.70 7.54
CA HIS A 20 5.24 7.39 7.42
C HIS A 20 4.37 8.52 8.01
N GLU A 21 4.67 8.94 9.24
CA GLU A 21 3.94 10.04 9.90
C GLU A 21 4.14 11.39 9.19
N ILE A 22 5.34 11.61 8.63
CA ILE A 22 5.61 12.78 7.78
C ILE A 22 4.75 12.72 6.50
N ALA A 23 4.61 11.54 5.87
CA ALA A 23 3.79 11.40 4.67
C ALA A 23 2.31 11.73 4.91
N HIS A 24 1.75 11.35 6.06
CA HIS A 24 0.42 11.81 6.48
C HIS A 24 0.35 13.34 6.59
N ALA A 25 1.32 13.96 7.28
CA ALA A 25 1.36 15.42 7.45
C ALA A 25 1.53 16.17 6.10
N LEU A 26 2.14 15.53 5.10
CA LEU A 26 2.32 16.08 3.75
C LEU A 26 1.08 15.91 2.85
N GLY A 27 0.05 15.21 3.30
CA GLY A 27 -1.23 15.12 2.60
C GLY A 27 -1.67 13.72 2.22
N PHE A 28 -0.93 12.66 2.57
CA PHE A 28 -1.49 11.29 2.54
C PHE A 28 -2.53 11.15 3.66
N SER A 29 -3.62 11.90 3.58
CA SER A 29 -4.64 12.04 4.61
C SER A 29 -6.01 12.07 3.96
N GLN A 30 -7.08 12.04 4.77
CA GLN A 30 -8.45 12.11 4.25
C GLN A 30 -8.82 13.47 3.65
N GLU A 31 -8.10 14.53 4.00
CA GLU A 31 -8.40 15.85 3.46
C GLU A 31 -8.13 15.80 1.97
N LYS A 32 -9.18 16.02 1.18
CA LYS A 32 -9.11 15.98 -0.27
C LYS A 32 -7.91 16.83 -0.71
N PRO A 33 -6.84 16.22 -1.27
CA PRO A 33 -5.86 17.02 -1.96
C PRO A 33 -6.60 17.75 -3.08
N ASP A 34 -6.34 19.06 -3.20
CA ASP A 34 -7.03 20.03 -4.08
C ASP A 34 -7.94 19.36 -5.13
N GLU A 35 -9.26 19.54 -4.99
CA GLU A 35 -10.36 18.63 -5.39
C GLU A 35 -10.43 18.12 -6.86
N ASN A 36 -9.42 18.33 -7.70
CA ASN A 36 -9.47 18.06 -9.14
C ASN A 36 -8.50 17.00 -9.67
N ARG A 37 -7.69 16.33 -8.84
CA ARG A 37 -6.66 15.39 -9.37
C ARG A 37 -6.60 14.00 -8.75
N ILE A 38 -7.08 13.83 -7.52
CA ILE A 38 -7.19 12.53 -6.87
C ILE A 38 -8.64 12.33 -6.46
N GLU A 39 -9.20 11.21 -6.88
CA GLU A 39 -10.53 10.77 -6.50
C GLU A 39 -10.41 9.64 -5.47
N ILE A 40 -11.09 9.80 -4.34
CA ILE A 40 -11.30 8.72 -3.38
C ILE A 40 -12.77 8.33 -3.42
N SER A 41 -13.06 7.11 -3.87
CA SER A 41 -14.42 6.64 -4.07
C SER A 41 -14.61 5.19 -3.63
N GLY A 42 -15.85 4.82 -3.31
CA GLY A 42 -16.23 3.45 -2.96
C GLY A 42 -16.40 2.62 -4.22
N LYS A 43 -15.75 1.45 -4.30
CA LYS A 43 -15.91 0.49 -5.41
C LYS A 43 -16.19 -0.90 -4.85
N LEU A 44 -17.12 -1.61 -5.48
CA LEU A 44 -17.37 -3.02 -5.15
C LEU A 44 -16.19 -3.86 -5.66
N VAL A 45 -15.40 -4.40 -4.74
CA VAL A 45 -14.24 -5.24 -5.01
C VAL A 45 -14.34 -6.46 -4.11
N ARG A 46 -14.20 -7.67 -4.69
CA ARG A 46 -14.27 -8.94 -3.95
C ARG A 46 -15.52 -9.04 -3.07
N GLU A 47 -16.68 -8.67 -3.62
CA GLU A 47 -17.99 -8.67 -2.95
C GLU A 47 -18.12 -7.75 -1.73
N SER A 48 -17.28 -6.71 -1.62
CA SER A 48 -17.36 -5.73 -0.54
C SER A 48 -17.08 -4.33 -1.07
N GLU A 49 -17.69 -3.31 -0.47
CA GLU A 49 -17.39 -1.93 -0.80
C GLU A 49 -16.02 -1.55 -0.22
N ARG A 50 -15.08 -1.14 -1.08
CA ARG A 50 -13.72 -0.76 -0.72
C ARG A 50 -13.45 0.67 -1.12
N ARG A 51 -12.73 1.43 -0.30
CA ARG A 51 -12.26 2.76 -0.68
C ARG A 51 -11.09 2.61 -1.64
N MET A 52 -11.15 3.33 -2.75
CA MET A 52 -10.15 3.29 -3.80
C MET A 52 -9.60 4.70 -4.03
N VAL A 53 -8.30 4.82 -4.23
CA VAL A 53 -7.63 6.05 -4.69
C VAL A 53 -7.37 5.96 -6.18
N ALA A 54 -7.89 6.91 -6.92
CA ALA A 54 -7.69 7.06 -8.35
C ALA A 54 -6.98 8.38 -8.66
N GLY A 55 -5.96 8.31 -9.50
CA GLY A 55 -5.15 9.41 -10.01
C GLY A 55 -4.30 8.89 -11.17
N ASP A 56 -3.86 9.78 -12.06
CA ASP A 56 -3.15 9.36 -13.27
C ASP A 56 -1.83 8.65 -12.95
N GLN A 57 -1.04 9.19 -12.01
CA GLN A 57 0.19 8.54 -11.56
C GLN A 57 -0.11 7.33 -10.69
N VAL A 58 -1.09 7.39 -9.78
CA VAL A 58 -1.45 6.24 -8.92
C VAL A 58 -1.81 5.05 -9.78
N LYS A 59 -2.66 5.26 -10.78
CA LYS A 59 -3.00 4.24 -11.79
C LYS A 59 -1.77 3.73 -12.50
N ALA A 60 -0.96 4.61 -13.10
CA ALA A 60 0.20 4.20 -13.89
C ALA A 60 1.23 3.39 -13.07
N LYS A 61 1.51 3.82 -11.82
CA LYS A 61 2.49 3.14 -10.96
C LYS A 61 1.95 1.85 -10.37
N ALA A 62 0.67 1.79 -10.03
CA ALA A 62 0.05 0.54 -9.60
C ALA A 62 0.00 -0.49 -10.73
N GLN A 63 -0.39 -0.09 -11.94
CA GLN A 63 -0.36 -0.97 -13.12
C GLN A 63 1.03 -1.54 -13.36
N ALA A 64 2.08 -0.70 -13.25
CA ALA A 64 3.47 -1.13 -13.41
C ALA A 64 3.93 -2.06 -12.28
N HIS A 65 3.56 -1.79 -11.03
CA HIS A 65 3.93 -2.61 -9.88
C HIS A 65 3.28 -3.99 -9.95
N PHE A 66 1.96 -4.07 -10.14
CA PHE A 66 1.25 -5.34 -10.12
C PHE A 66 1.21 -6.07 -11.48
N ASP A 67 1.72 -5.47 -12.56
CA ASP A 67 1.53 -5.96 -13.95
C ASP A 67 0.05 -6.22 -14.29
N CYS A 68 -0.82 -5.27 -13.92
CA CYS A 68 -2.25 -5.33 -14.16
C CYS A 68 -2.75 -4.12 -14.95
N LYS A 69 -2.77 -4.22 -16.29
CA LYS A 69 -3.13 -3.10 -17.19
C LYS A 69 -4.57 -2.61 -17.05
N THR A 70 -5.47 -3.42 -16.48
CA THR A 70 -6.87 -3.06 -16.26
C THR A 70 -7.12 -2.43 -14.89
N LEU A 71 -6.08 -2.28 -14.06
CA LEU A 71 -6.20 -1.60 -12.77
C LEU A 71 -6.46 -0.10 -12.98
N GLU A 72 -7.49 0.41 -12.32
CA GLU A 72 -7.90 1.82 -12.44
C GLU A 72 -7.57 2.65 -11.20
N SER A 73 -7.39 1.99 -10.06
CA SER A 73 -7.29 2.63 -8.75
C SER A 73 -6.63 1.67 -7.75
N MET A 74 -6.07 2.22 -6.66
CA MET A 74 -5.46 1.45 -5.57
C MET A 74 -6.38 1.37 -4.37
N GLU A 75 -6.43 0.21 -3.73
CA GLU A 75 -7.30 -0.02 -2.57
C GLU A 75 -6.65 0.53 -1.28
N LEU A 76 -7.45 1.21 -0.48
CA LEU A 76 -7.08 1.66 0.86
C LEU A 76 -7.47 0.64 1.91
N GLU A 77 -6.79 0.70 3.06
CA GLU A 77 -7.10 -0.14 4.20
C GLU A 77 -8.54 0.09 4.69
N ASP A 78 -9.17 -1.03 5.06
CA ASP A 78 -10.54 -1.15 5.53
C ASP A 78 -10.68 -2.07 6.75
N GLU A 79 -9.61 -2.80 7.12
CA GLU A 79 -9.52 -3.62 8.33
C GLU A 79 -8.92 -2.84 9.48
N ASP A 80 -9.71 -1.93 10.04
CA ASP A 80 -9.69 -1.56 11.45
C ASP A 80 -10.86 -0.61 11.71
N SER A 81 -11.16 -0.34 12.98
CA SER A 81 -12.28 0.50 13.41
C SER A 81 -12.29 1.92 12.78
N ALA A 82 -13.23 2.79 13.15
CA ALA A 82 -13.37 4.15 12.58
C ALA A 82 -12.04 4.92 12.37
N SER A 83 -10.99 4.66 13.17
CA SER A 83 -9.63 5.18 13.00
C SER A 83 -8.93 4.83 11.68
N ALA A 84 -9.10 3.64 11.11
CA ALA A 84 -8.54 3.29 9.79
C ALA A 84 -9.28 4.01 8.65
N ARG A 85 -10.53 4.41 8.89
CA ARG A 85 -11.21 5.35 8.00
C ARG A 85 -10.60 6.74 8.14
N ASP A 86 -10.20 7.13 9.34
CA ASP A 86 -9.72 8.47 9.65
C ASP A 86 -8.35 8.82 9.07
N ILE A 87 -7.45 7.82 8.98
CA ILE A 87 -6.09 7.97 8.47
C ILE A 87 -5.88 6.92 7.36
N PRO A 88 -5.83 7.32 6.08
CA PRO A 88 -5.75 6.37 4.98
C PRO A 88 -4.39 5.70 4.93
N HIS A 89 -4.40 4.39 4.69
CA HIS A 89 -3.22 3.55 4.42
C HIS A 89 -3.49 2.74 3.16
N TRP A 90 -2.43 2.24 2.51
CA TRP A 90 -2.62 1.21 1.50
C TRP A 90 -3.15 -0.07 2.12
N LYS A 91 -4.00 -0.80 1.38
CA LYS A 91 -4.44 -2.13 1.81
C LYS A 91 -3.23 -3.03 2.05
N GLU A 92 -3.04 -3.49 3.29
CA GLU A 92 -1.84 -4.25 3.69
C GLU A 92 -1.66 -5.50 2.84
N ARG A 93 -2.77 -6.17 2.49
CA ARG A 93 -2.78 -7.31 1.56
C ARG A 93 -2.00 -7.02 0.27
N HIS A 94 -2.13 -5.83 -0.31
CA HIS A 94 -1.53 -5.50 -1.61
C HIS A 94 -0.15 -4.89 -1.50
N ALA A 95 0.17 -4.27 -0.36
CA ALA A 95 1.31 -3.38 -0.20
C ALA A 95 1.96 -3.50 1.19
N ARG A 96 2.10 -4.73 1.70
CA ARG A 96 2.56 -5.02 3.08
C ARG A 96 3.86 -4.32 3.48
N ASP A 97 4.82 -4.28 2.56
CA ASP A 97 6.15 -3.71 2.81
C ASP A 97 6.27 -2.23 2.42
N GLU A 98 5.16 -1.59 2.03
CA GLU A 98 5.13 -0.20 1.59
C GLU A 98 5.19 0.76 2.78
N LEU A 99 5.76 1.95 2.57
CA LEU A 99 5.85 3.00 3.58
C LEU A 99 4.51 3.30 4.26
N MET A 100 3.41 3.35 3.49
CA MET A 100 2.06 3.67 3.94
C MET A 100 1.18 2.44 4.15
N ALA A 101 1.78 1.26 4.38
CA ALA A 101 1.05 0.14 4.96
C ALA A 101 0.61 0.48 6.41
N PRO A 102 -0.53 -0.03 6.89
CA PRO A 102 -1.01 0.27 8.25
C PRO A 102 -0.08 -0.28 9.33
N THR A 103 0.53 -1.44 9.06
CA THR A 103 1.57 -2.04 9.91
C THR A 103 2.94 -1.75 9.30
N VAL A 104 3.79 -0.99 9.99
CA VAL A 104 5.13 -0.67 9.50
C VAL A 104 6.01 -1.93 9.55
N GLY A 105 6.18 -2.58 8.39
CA GLY A 105 7.16 -3.65 8.14
C GLY A 105 8.48 -3.09 7.63
N ALA A 106 8.86 -3.45 6.40
CA ALA A 106 10.07 -2.90 5.76
C ALA A 106 9.97 -1.40 5.45
N GLY A 107 8.77 -0.89 5.16
CA GLY A 107 8.48 0.54 4.99
C GLY A 107 9.15 1.18 3.76
N TYR A 108 9.17 0.48 2.63
CA TYR A 108 9.76 0.98 1.40
C TYR A 108 8.98 2.18 0.87
N TYR A 109 9.68 3.28 0.59
CA TYR A 109 9.11 4.46 -0.04
C TYR A 109 9.00 4.21 -1.55
N THR A 110 7.92 3.54 -1.94
CA THR A 110 7.76 3.06 -3.31
C THR A 110 7.16 4.12 -4.22
N ALA A 111 7.15 3.80 -5.52
CA ALA A 111 6.43 4.57 -6.52
C ALA A 111 4.91 4.69 -6.24
N LEU A 112 4.32 3.81 -5.42
CA LEU A 112 2.88 3.85 -5.07
C LEU A 112 2.56 5.09 -4.22
N THR A 113 3.23 5.26 -3.08
CA THR A 113 3.06 6.45 -2.22
C THR A 113 3.54 7.72 -2.91
N MET A 114 4.66 7.66 -3.64
CA MET A 114 5.13 8.80 -4.42
C MET A 114 4.10 9.25 -5.47
N ALA A 115 3.35 8.31 -6.07
CA ALA A 115 2.33 8.65 -7.04
C ALA A 115 1.17 9.47 -6.48
N VAL A 116 0.78 9.19 -5.24
CA VAL A 116 -0.19 10.03 -4.53
C VAL A 116 0.33 11.46 -4.45
N PHE A 117 1.56 11.68 -3.99
CA PHE A 117 2.14 13.03 -3.93
C PHE A 117 2.27 13.71 -5.29
N ALA A 118 2.56 12.98 -6.36
CA ALA A 118 2.59 13.54 -7.71
C ALA A 118 1.20 14.01 -8.17
N ASP A 119 0.17 13.18 -7.95
CA ASP A 119 -1.19 13.49 -8.37
C ASP A 119 -1.80 14.66 -7.55
N MET A 120 -1.35 14.88 -6.31
CA MET A 120 -1.73 16.08 -5.53
C MET A 120 -1.35 17.39 -6.21
N GLY A 121 -0.32 17.39 -7.06
CA GLY A 121 0.15 18.58 -7.76
C GLY A 121 1.01 19.55 -6.95
N TYR A 122 1.10 19.40 -5.63
CA TYR A 122 2.00 20.19 -4.79
C TYR A 122 3.47 19.75 -4.89
N TYR A 123 3.70 18.48 -5.26
CA TYR A 123 5.01 17.86 -5.22
C TYR A 123 5.48 17.45 -6.62
N ARG A 124 6.80 17.56 -6.84
CA ARG A 124 7.46 16.96 -7.99
C ARG A 124 8.29 15.78 -7.53
N VAL A 125 7.95 14.62 -8.06
CA VAL A 125 8.55 13.35 -7.65
C VAL A 125 9.81 13.04 -8.47
N ASN A 126 10.87 12.60 -7.79
CA ASN A 126 12.03 11.99 -8.44
C ASN A 126 11.88 10.46 -8.48
N TRP A 127 11.31 9.95 -9.57
CA TRP A 127 11.00 8.51 -9.72
C TRP A 127 12.21 7.59 -9.66
N SER A 128 13.43 8.07 -9.93
CA SER A 128 14.64 7.23 -9.86
C SER A 128 15.01 6.85 -8.43
N MET A 129 14.42 7.51 -7.44
CA MET A 129 14.65 7.25 -6.01
C MET A 129 13.58 6.33 -5.40
N ALA A 130 12.58 5.91 -6.19
CA ALA A 130 11.54 5.01 -5.72
C ALA A 130 12.17 3.67 -5.30
N GLU A 131 11.92 3.25 -4.06
CA GLU A 131 12.41 1.98 -3.57
C GLU A 131 11.60 0.84 -4.22
N PRO A 132 12.25 -0.23 -4.69
CA PRO A 132 11.55 -1.40 -5.19
C PRO A 132 10.95 -2.17 -4.01
N MET A 133 9.72 -2.67 -4.19
CA MET A 133 9.07 -3.56 -3.24
C MET A 133 8.80 -4.90 -3.94
N SER A 134 9.22 -6.01 -3.34
CA SER A 134 8.99 -7.35 -3.90
C SER A 134 7.54 -7.79 -3.73
N TRP A 135 6.92 -7.43 -2.61
CA TRP A 135 5.52 -7.72 -2.33
C TRP A 135 4.60 -7.15 -3.42
N GLY A 136 3.77 -8.01 -4.02
CA GLY A 136 2.84 -7.66 -5.09
C GLY A 136 3.47 -7.38 -6.45
N ASN A 137 4.80 -7.37 -6.57
CA ASN A 137 5.45 -7.03 -7.84
C ASN A 137 5.18 -8.09 -8.91
N ARG A 138 4.54 -7.69 -10.01
CA ARG A 138 4.09 -8.53 -11.12
C ARG A 138 3.18 -9.69 -10.68
N SER A 139 2.36 -9.50 -9.65
CA SER A 139 1.42 -10.53 -9.18
C SER A 139 0.20 -10.72 -10.10
N GLY A 140 -0.03 -9.80 -11.04
CA GLY A 140 -1.13 -9.83 -11.99
C GLY A 140 -2.47 -9.40 -11.39
N CYS A 141 -3.47 -9.21 -12.25
CA CYS A 141 -4.79 -8.70 -11.85
C CYS A 141 -5.53 -9.64 -10.89
N GLU A 142 -5.29 -10.94 -10.99
CA GLU A 142 -6.02 -11.94 -10.20
C GLU A 142 -5.77 -11.76 -8.70
N PHE A 143 -4.54 -11.41 -8.31
CA PHE A 143 -4.18 -11.08 -6.93
C PHE A 143 -5.08 -9.97 -6.35
N LEU A 144 -5.32 -8.93 -7.14
CA LEU A 144 -6.10 -7.77 -6.73
C LEU A 144 -7.60 -8.06 -6.75
N GLN A 145 -8.08 -8.84 -7.74
CA GLN A 145 -9.49 -8.98 -8.04
C GLN A 145 -10.18 -10.18 -7.39
N LYS A 146 -9.45 -11.28 -7.14
CA LYS A 146 -10.02 -12.49 -6.53
C LYS A 146 -9.81 -12.52 -5.02
N LYS A 147 -10.71 -13.19 -4.32
CA LYS A 147 -10.51 -13.55 -2.91
C LYS A 147 -9.44 -14.63 -2.79
N CYS A 148 -8.83 -14.72 -1.61
CA CYS A 148 -7.82 -15.73 -1.32
C CYS A 148 -8.36 -17.16 -1.46
N ASN A 149 -9.63 -17.40 -1.10
CA ASN A 149 -10.27 -18.72 -1.18
C ASN A 149 -10.82 -19.09 -2.57
N GLU A 150 -10.87 -18.15 -3.52
CA GLU A 150 -11.32 -18.40 -4.91
C GLU A 150 -10.18 -18.84 -5.83
N THR A 151 -8.96 -18.70 -5.36
CA THR A 151 -7.75 -19.06 -6.11
C THR A 151 -7.23 -20.36 -5.54
N ASN A 152 -7.28 -21.43 -6.34
CA ASN A 152 -6.67 -22.70 -5.96
C ASN A 152 -5.15 -22.50 -5.78
N ASP A 153 -4.60 -23.13 -4.74
CA ASP A 153 -3.17 -23.12 -4.42
C ASP A 153 -2.58 -21.69 -4.40
N PHE A 154 -3.25 -20.77 -3.69
CA PHE A 154 -2.92 -19.33 -3.65
C PHE A 154 -1.49 -19.08 -3.15
N ASP A 155 -1.07 -19.83 -2.13
CA ASP A 155 0.30 -19.92 -1.63
C ASP A 155 1.28 -20.34 -2.75
N THR A 156 0.97 -21.37 -3.51
CA THR A 156 1.81 -21.88 -4.59
C THR A 156 1.89 -20.91 -5.76
N LYS A 157 0.82 -20.15 -6.00
CA LYS A 157 0.78 -19.09 -7.02
C LYS A 157 1.57 -17.85 -6.61
N TYR A 158 1.62 -17.56 -5.31
CA TYR A 158 2.28 -16.39 -4.72
C TYR A 158 3.24 -16.79 -3.58
N PRO A 159 4.23 -17.67 -3.85
CA PRO A 159 5.00 -18.38 -2.80
C PRO A 159 5.98 -17.47 -2.06
N HIS A 160 6.23 -16.27 -2.58
CA HIS A 160 7.05 -15.25 -1.95
C HIS A 160 6.24 -14.27 -1.08
N MET A 161 4.92 -14.43 -1.01
CA MET A 161 4.02 -13.57 -0.25
C MET A 161 3.19 -14.35 0.77
N PHE A 162 2.75 -15.55 0.42
CA PHE A 162 1.88 -16.38 1.26
C PHE A 162 2.49 -17.76 1.46
N CYS A 163 2.36 -18.28 2.67
CA CYS A 163 2.68 -19.66 3.03
C CYS A 163 1.39 -20.48 3.13
N ASP A 164 1.52 -21.81 3.03
CA ASP A 164 0.43 -22.75 3.27
C ASP A 164 0.44 -23.27 4.72
N ASP A 165 -0.70 -23.78 5.20
CA ASP A 165 -0.85 -24.24 6.58
C ASP A 165 -0.04 -25.52 6.90
N ASN A 166 0.44 -26.25 5.90
CA ASN A 166 1.32 -27.42 6.07
C ASN A 166 2.81 -27.04 6.07
N ASP A 167 3.13 -25.76 5.93
CA ASP A 167 4.47 -25.23 6.01
C ASP A 167 5.01 -25.33 7.45
N ASN A 168 5.75 -26.41 7.70
CA ASN A 168 6.31 -26.73 9.02
C ASN A 168 7.70 -26.11 9.25
N GLU A 169 8.18 -25.22 8.37
CA GLU A 169 9.46 -24.55 8.56
C GLU A 169 9.40 -23.60 9.77
N THR A 170 10.33 -23.79 10.71
CA THR A 170 10.31 -23.08 12.00
C THR A 170 10.91 -21.67 11.95
N LEU A 171 11.69 -21.35 10.90
CA LEU A 171 12.32 -20.05 10.72
C LEU A 171 12.19 -19.59 9.27
N ARG A 172 11.44 -18.51 9.06
CA ARG A 172 11.32 -17.82 7.78
C ARG A 172 11.65 -16.34 7.95
N CYS A 173 12.23 -15.76 6.91
CA CYS A 173 12.30 -14.31 6.82
C CYS A 173 10.91 -13.78 6.48
N THR A 174 10.49 -12.77 7.21
CA THR A 174 9.37 -11.91 6.86
C THR A 174 9.88 -10.77 5.98
#